data_AF-A0A642PMJ4-F1
#
_entry.id   AF-A0A642PMJ4-F1
#
_cell.length_a   1.000
_cell.length_b   1.000
_cell.length_c   1.000
_cell.angle_alpha   90.00
_cell.angle_beta   90.00
_cell.angle_gamma   90.00
#
_symmetry.space_group_name_H-M   'P 1'
#
loop_
_entity.id
_entity.type
_entity.pdbx_description
1 polymer ?
#
loop_
_entity_poly.entity_id
_entity_poly.type
_entity_poly.pdbx_seq_one_letter_code
_entity_poly.pdbx_strand_id
1 'polypeptide(L)'
;MLLLWEDAVSQPVKMIRIVINPGDETMLKAFYDYMLAIDSEEEDMVFIIALPFTSAMEFSKDVLQYISKQIEYWNNSKKPEDIVFEKVEWQADDSTINSSNAAQTVVENFNRLTHKLVSGTDMKCSFVFNLEGTKDYERCRQWFSQALSQPFDKQMVWGTGDIIGQEQFGKLMTTYQKETVSIYPPIDMDGATEQLAEQAANEDRSDPAASDFRLALTRLMNSVKKEDATQTDLYARKCLDMALVNVKKDLNWLSQFVTVYTILYTDRINHKDLDMALYFANKALEAAQMSEGKLDPSLSGRLLGSSLVGKASIQVRKSDWNDAAETYRLGADAYAHCKDYLMQAEILRMCGWCWEKAYETERATECYIEGFRLADKLSSDLIRHSSYPLLLLKLLESRKRQSAVSNEEINSVLSRAIGKDWEDFLYEYKRNLGKYHGMDQQNMDNPPTTVQ
;
A
#
# COMPACT_ATOMS: atom_id res chain seq x y z
N MET A 1 21.47 9.98 1.87
CA MET A 1 21.53 8.71 2.62
C MET A 1 22.97 8.21 2.69
N LEU A 2 23.66 8.09 1.54
CA LEU A 2 25.10 7.76 1.46
C LEU A 2 25.98 8.56 2.42
N LEU A 3 25.96 9.90 2.38
CA LEU A 3 26.75 10.73 3.30
C LEU A 3 26.54 10.39 4.79
N LEU A 4 25.30 10.11 5.20
CA LEU A 4 25.02 9.73 6.60
C LEU A 4 25.53 8.33 6.93
N TRP A 5 25.54 7.43 5.94
CA TRP A 5 26.10 6.09 6.05
C TRP A 5 27.62 6.16 6.19
N GLU A 6 28.31 6.86 5.29
CA GLU A 6 29.77 7.06 5.31
C GLU A 6 30.24 7.73 6.61
N ASP A 7 29.55 8.80 7.04
CA ASP A 7 29.80 9.48 8.31
C ASP A 7 29.69 8.52 9.50
N ALA A 8 28.74 7.57 9.45
CA ALA A 8 28.55 6.56 10.49
C ALA A 8 29.59 5.42 10.41
N VAL A 9 29.94 4.97 9.21
CA VAL A 9 30.94 3.90 8.97
C VAL A 9 32.35 4.35 9.37
N SER A 10 32.66 5.64 9.23
CA SER A 10 33.93 6.23 9.67
C SER A 10 34.15 6.17 11.19
N GLN A 11 33.08 6.01 11.97
CA GLN A 11 33.13 5.94 13.43
C GLN A 11 33.54 4.54 13.92
N PRO A 12 34.08 4.41 15.16
CA PRO A 12 34.43 3.11 15.74
C PRO A 12 33.18 2.37 16.24
N VAL A 13 32.23 2.10 15.34
CA VAL A 13 30.98 1.38 15.61
C VAL A 13 31.01 -0.02 15.01
N LYS A 14 30.29 -0.95 15.63
CA LYS A 14 30.06 -2.31 15.13
C LYS A 14 28.82 -2.40 14.25
N MET A 15 27.80 -1.59 14.50
CA MET A 15 26.53 -1.68 13.79
C MET A 15 25.85 -0.33 13.56
N ILE A 16 25.35 -0.15 12.35
CA ILE A 16 24.58 1.01 11.91
C ILE A 16 23.15 0.57 11.64
N ARG A 17 22.19 1.36 12.10
CA ARG A 17 20.76 1.16 11.81
C ARG A 17 20.21 2.35 11.04
N ILE A 18 19.67 2.10 9.85
CA ILE A 18 18.99 3.10 9.05
C ILE A 18 17.52 3.10 9.42
N VAL A 19 16.99 4.23 9.92
CA VAL A 19 15.60 4.34 10.32
C VAL A 19 14.84 5.23 9.33
N ILE A 20 13.86 4.66 8.62
CA ILE A 20 13.08 5.33 7.57
C ILE A 20 11.64 5.57 8.01
N ASN A 21 10.93 6.49 7.33
CA ASN A 21 9.49 6.67 7.57
C ASN A 21 8.68 5.49 6.99
N PRO A 22 7.49 5.18 7.53
CA PRO A 22 6.55 4.25 6.90
C PRO A 22 6.25 4.66 5.45
N GLY A 23 6.37 3.72 4.51
CA GLY A 23 6.16 3.97 3.07
C GLY A 23 7.43 4.28 2.26
N ASP A 24 8.58 4.47 2.91
CA ASP A 24 9.86 4.73 2.24
C ASP A 24 10.69 3.43 2.00
N GLU A 25 10.11 2.24 2.16
CA GLU A 25 10.83 0.95 2.10
C GLU A 25 11.50 0.72 0.73
N THR A 26 10.86 1.20 -0.35
CA THR A 26 11.41 1.12 -1.71
C THR A 26 12.69 1.95 -1.84
N MET A 27 12.81 3.07 -1.13
CA MET A 27 14.01 3.92 -1.13
C MET A 27 15.17 3.26 -0.38
N LEU A 28 14.89 2.57 0.73
CA LEU A 28 15.92 1.79 1.42
C LEU A 28 16.46 0.67 0.51
N LYS A 29 15.59 0.00 -0.25
CA LYS A 29 16.00 -0.99 -1.25
C LYS A 29 16.83 -0.36 -2.37
N ALA A 30 16.39 0.77 -2.92
CA ALA A 30 17.15 1.51 -3.94
C ALA A 30 18.52 1.96 -3.42
N PHE A 31 18.63 2.33 -2.15
CA PHE A 31 19.90 2.65 -1.51
C PHE A 31 20.82 1.42 -1.39
N TYR A 32 20.28 0.25 -1.04
CA TYR A 32 21.06 -0.99 -1.03
C TYR A 32 21.56 -1.36 -2.43
N ASP A 33 20.73 -1.17 -3.47
CA ASP A 33 21.13 -1.39 -4.85
C ASP A 33 22.22 -0.39 -5.28
N TYR A 34 22.11 0.88 -4.86
CA TYR A 34 23.13 1.91 -5.11
C TYR A 34 24.48 1.56 -4.48
N MET A 35 24.52 1.08 -3.23
CA MET A 35 25.78 0.66 -2.57
C MET A 35 26.48 -0.51 -3.28
N LEU A 36 25.78 -1.26 -4.14
CA LEU A 36 26.35 -2.36 -4.91
C LEU A 36 26.74 -1.96 -6.34
N ALA A 37 26.40 -0.74 -6.78
CA ALA A 37 26.63 -0.30 -8.14
C ALA A 37 28.12 -0.02 -8.39
N ILE A 38 28.61 -0.42 -9.58
CA ILE A 38 30.02 -0.31 -9.98
C ILE A 38 30.47 1.16 -10.11
N ASP A 39 29.53 2.04 -10.44
CA ASP A 39 29.70 3.48 -10.61
C ASP A 39 29.31 4.29 -9.37
N SER A 40 29.09 3.63 -8.22
CA SER A 40 28.82 4.34 -6.97
C SER A 40 30.07 5.02 -6.42
N GLU A 41 29.85 6.11 -5.70
CA GLU A 41 30.90 6.82 -4.94
C GLU A 41 31.28 6.11 -3.62
N GLU A 42 30.68 4.94 -3.33
CA GLU A 42 30.99 4.17 -2.12
C GLU A 42 32.40 3.57 -2.23
N GLU A 43 33.31 4.05 -1.39
CA GLU A 43 34.70 3.59 -1.38
C GLU A 43 34.91 2.31 -0.56
N ASP A 44 33.95 1.89 0.28
CA ASP A 44 34.06 0.72 1.16
C ASP A 44 33.53 -0.58 0.52
N MET A 45 33.98 -1.73 1.05
CA MET A 45 33.53 -3.05 0.61
C MET A 45 32.17 -3.38 1.22
N VAL A 46 31.11 -3.48 0.41
CA VAL A 46 29.75 -3.72 0.91
C VAL A 46 29.19 -5.09 0.48
N PHE A 47 28.60 -5.81 1.44
CA PHE A 47 27.80 -7.01 1.21
C PHE A 47 26.36 -6.78 1.68
N ILE A 48 25.38 -6.94 0.79
CA ILE A 48 23.96 -6.93 1.16
C ILE A 48 23.46 -8.37 1.34
N ILE A 49 23.13 -8.76 2.56
CA ILE A 49 22.64 -10.09 2.94
C ILE A 49 21.12 -10.04 3.00
N ALA A 50 20.47 -10.42 1.90
CA ALA A 50 19.02 -10.45 1.76
C ALA A 50 18.44 -11.82 2.17
N LEU A 51 18.35 -12.07 3.48
CA LEU A 51 17.85 -13.33 4.04
C LEU A 51 16.93 -13.07 5.23
N PRO A 52 15.74 -13.72 5.30
CA PRO A 52 14.90 -13.66 6.49
C PRO A 52 15.53 -14.46 7.65
N PHE A 53 15.35 -13.98 8.88
CA PHE A 53 15.70 -14.77 10.06
C PHE A 53 14.68 -15.89 10.30
N THR A 54 15.17 -17.12 10.39
CA THR A 54 14.39 -18.33 10.63
C THR A 54 14.63 -18.89 12.04
N SER A 55 15.88 -19.26 12.33
CA SER A 55 16.37 -19.68 13.64
C SER A 55 17.85 -19.36 13.76
N ALA A 56 18.38 -19.26 14.98
CA ALA A 56 19.78 -18.90 15.20
C ALA A 56 20.77 -19.80 14.43
N MET A 57 20.55 -21.12 14.40
CA MET A 57 21.45 -22.06 13.72
C MET A 57 21.33 -21.98 12.21
N GLU A 58 20.11 -22.11 11.67
CA GLU A 58 19.89 -22.13 10.23
C GLU A 58 20.24 -20.79 9.60
N PHE A 59 19.84 -19.68 10.22
CA PHE A 59 20.21 -18.34 9.76
C PHE A 59 21.73 -18.15 9.72
N SER A 60 22.47 -18.64 10.72
CA SER A 60 23.94 -18.52 10.73
C SER A 60 24.58 -19.30 9.56
N LYS A 61 24.07 -20.50 9.25
CA LYS A 61 24.53 -21.28 8.10
C LYS A 61 24.18 -20.58 6.78
N ASP A 62 22.94 -20.13 6.65
CA ASP A 62 22.44 -19.47 5.44
C ASP A 62 23.25 -18.21 5.13
N VAL A 63 23.59 -17.41 6.15
CA VAL A 63 24.44 -16.22 6.02
C VAL A 63 25.84 -16.58 5.52
N LEU A 64 26.49 -17.59 6.10
CA LEU A 64 27.82 -18.04 5.67
C LEU A 64 27.81 -18.61 4.24
N GLN A 65 26.78 -19.38 3.90
CA GLN A 65 26.59 -19.92 2.56
C GLN A 65 26.36 -18.81 1.54
N TYR A 66 25.56 -17.80 1.90
CA TYR A 66 25.28 -16.65 1.06
C TYR A 66 26.58 -15.91 0.70
N ILE A 67 27.40 -15.57 1.70
CA ILE A 67 28.68 -14.89 1.47
C ILE A 67 29.67 -15.75 0.68
N SER A 68 29.75 -17.06 0.98
CA SER A 68 30.58 -17.99 0.21
C SER A 68 30.21 -17.98 -1.27
N LYS A 69 28.90 -17.95 -1.57
CA LYS A 69 28.38 -17.87 -2.93
C LYS A 69 28.72 -16.55 -3.62
N GLN A 70 28.64 -15.42 -2.90
CA GLN A 70 29.06 -14.12 -3.44
C GLN A 70 30.55 -14.10 -3.80
N ILE A 71 31.41 -14.67 -2.95
CA ILE A 71 32.85 -14.80 -3.23
C ILE A 71 33.11 -15.72 -4.42
N GLU A 72 32.38 -16.83 -4.54
CA GLU A 72 32.45 -17.71 -5.71
C GLU A 72 32.05 -16.97 -6.99
N TYR A 73 30.96 -16.19 -6.95
CA TYR A 73 30.54 -15.36 -8.08
C TYR A 73 31.60 -14.31 -8.44
N TRP A 74 32.16 -13.61 -7.46
CA TRP A 74 33.26 -12.67 -7.69
C TRP A 74 34.44 -13.36 -8.37
N ASN A 75 34.92 -14.48 -7.83
CA ASN A 75 36.10 -15.18 -8.34
C ASN A 75 35.91 -15.73 -9.76
N ASN A 76 34.68 -16.09 -10.15
CA ASN A 76 34.39 -16.73 -11.44
C ASN A 76 33.71 -15.80 -12.47
N SER A 77 33.35 -14.58 -12.10
CA SER A 77 32.71 -13.61 -13.01
C SER A 77 33.70 -13.04 -14.03
N LYS A 78 33.18 -12.79 -15.24
CA LYS A 78 33.88 -12.00 -16.26
C LYS A 78 33.82 -10.53 -15.85
N LYS A 79 34.99 -9.91 -15.70
CA LYS A 79 35.12 -8.52 -15.27
C LYS A 79 35.43 -7.63 -16.48
N PRO A 80 34.93 -6.39 -16.50
CA PRO A 80 35.42 -5.35 -17.40
C PRO A 80 36.95 -5.20 -17.37
N GLU A 81 37.57 -4.79 -18.48
CA GLU A 81 39.04 -4.71 -18.63
C GLU A 81 39.69 -3.68 -17.68
N ASP A 82 38.90 -2.75 -17.17
CA ASP A 82 39.28 -1.65 -16.28
C ASP A 82 39.24 -2.02 -14.78
N ILE A 83 38.71 -3.18 -14.41
CA ILE A 83 38.68 -3.64 -13.01
C ILE A 83 39.90 -4.51 -12.70
N VAL A 84 40.73 -4.07 -11.75
CA VAL A 84 41.85 -4.85 -11.21
C VAL A 84 41.29 -6.06 -10.45
N PHE A 85 41.42 -7.24 -11.05
CA PHE A 85 40.93 -8.47 -10.43
C PHE A 85 41.92 -9.05 -9.42
N GLU A 86 41.48 -9.16 -8.18
CA GLU A 86 42.13 -9.99 -7.17
C GLU A 86 41.22 -11.14 -6.75
N LYS A 87 41.77 -12.35 -6.79
CA LYS A 87 41.06 -13.56 -6.37
C LYS A 87 40.97 -13.58 -4.84
N VAL A 88 39.76 -13.70 -4.32
CA VAL A 88 39.51 -13.79 -2.88
C VAL A 88 39.60 -15.26 -2.46
N GLU A 89 40.72 -15.63 -1.84
CA GLU A 89 40.91 -16.97 -1.27
C GLU A 89 40.36 -17.01 0.16
N TRP A 90 39.06 -17.34 0.25
CA TRP A 90 38.34 -17.49 1.51
C TRP A 90 37.31 -18.60 1.40
N GLN A 91 37.10 -19.32 2.51
CA GLN A 91 36.06 -20.33 2.64
C GLN A 91 35.43 -20.19 4.04
N ALA A 92 34.11 -20.31 4.11
CA ALA A 92 33.42 -20.33 5.39
C ALA A 92 33.82 -21.58 6.20
N ASP A 93 34.01 -21.39 7.50
CA ASP A 93 34.16 -22.46 8.48
C ASP A 93 32.90 -22.49 9.35
N ASP A 94 32.03 -23.45 9.08
CA ASP A 94 30.80 -23.70 9.84
C ASP A 94 30.94 -24.87 10.83
N SER A 95 32.15 -25.47 10.93
CA SER A 95 32.40 -26.65 11.75
C SER A 95 32.25 -26.38 13.26
N THR A 96 32.32 -25.11 13.66
CA THR A 96 32.25 -24.65 15.04
C THR A 96 30.88 -24.07 15.43
N ILE A 97 29.89 -24.06 14.52
CA ILE A 97 28.54 -23.57 14.84
C ILE A 97 27.98 -24.41 15.99
N ASN A 98 27.88 -23.78 17.16
CA ASN A 98 27.32 -24.40 18.35
C ASN A 98 25.96 -23.78 18.69
N SER A 99 25.12 -24.55 19.39
CA SER A 99 23.78 -24.13 19.76
C SER A 99 23.74 -23.05 20.84
N SER A 100 24.86 -22.76 21.52
CA SER A 100 24.91 -21.78 22.62
C SER A 100 25.09 -20.34 22.13
N ASN A 101 25.86 -20.14 21.06
CA ASN A 101 26.06 -18.85 20.40
C ASN A 101 26.39 -19.05 18.91
N ALA A 102 25.37 -19.31 18.10
CA ALA A 102 25.55 -19.52 16.66
C ALA A 102 26.06 -18.25 15.93
N ALA A 103 25.75 -17.06 16.47
CA ALA A 103 26.18 -15.78 15.92
C ALA A 103 27.70 -15.59 15.99
N GLN A 104 28.36 -16.16 17.01
CA GLN A 104 29.81 -16.10 17.17
C GLN A 104 30.54 -16.64 15.94
N THR A 105 30.12 -17.79 15.41
CA THR A 105 30.76 -18.38 14.23
C THR A 105 30.65 -17.46 13.01
N VAL A 106 29.53 -16.73 12.86
CA VAL A 106 29.39 -15.74 11.79
C VAL A 106 30.36 -14.58 11.97
N VAL A 107 30.45 -14.03 13.19
CA VAL A 107 31.40 -12.94 13.50
C VAL A 107 32.84 -13.36 13.24
N GLU A 108 33.26 -14.54 13.67
CA GLU A 108 34.62 -15.05 13.44
C GLU A 108 34.94 -15.21 11.95
N ASN A 109 33.98 -15.73 11.17
CA ASN A 109 34.12 -15.86 9.73
C ASN A 109 34.23 -14.51 9.03
N PHE A 110 33.38 -13.55 9.41
CA PHE A 110 33.37 -12.21 8.84
C PHE A 110 34.61 -11.41 9.24
N ASN A 111 35.15 -11.59 10.45
CA ASN A 111 36.43 -11.02 10.85
C ASN A 111 37.56 -11.52 9.95
N ARG A 112 37.65 -12.84 9.71
CA ARG A 112 38.66 -13.40 8.80
C ARG A 112 38.51 -12.89 7.37
N LEU A 113 37.27 -12.78 6.89
CA LEU A 113 36.99 -12.24 5.56
C LEU A 113 37.40 -10.77 5.46
N THR A 114 36.96 -9.95 6.41
CA THR A 114 37.31 -8.51 6.50
C THR A 114 38.82 -8.33 6.48
N HIS A 115 39.55 -9.06 7.32
CA HIS A 115 41.00 -9.00 7.35
C HIS A 115 41.63 -9.41 6.01
N LYS A 116 41.03 -10.36 5.29
CA LYS A 116 41.53 -10.77 3.96
C LYS A 116 41.30 -9.71 2.89
N LEU A 117 40.19 -8.97 2.97
CA LEU A 117 39.77 -8.01 1.95
C LEU A 117 40.41 -6.63 2.11
N VAL A 118 40.50 -6.12 3.35
CA VAL A 118 40.84 -4.70 3.60
C VAL A 118 42.02 -4.49 4.55
N SER A 119 42.70 -5.54 5.00
CA SER A 119 43.87 -5.38 5.88
C SER A 119 44.98 -4.60 5.19
N GLY A 120 45.42 -3.51 5.83
CA GLY A 120 46.46 -2.62 5.31
C GLY A 120 45.94 -1.43 4.50
N THR A 121 44.61 -1.33 4.30
CA THR A 121 43.95 -0.14 3.75
C THR A 121 43.21 0.63 4.85
N ASP A 122 42.65 1.77 4.51
CA ASP A 122 41.71 2.56 5.34
C ASP A 122 40.24 2.16 5.12
N MET A 123 39.95 1.35 4.10
CA MET A 123 38.61 0.88 3.75
C MET A 123 37.97 0.05 4.88
N LYS A 124 36.64 0.08 4.95
CA LYS A 124 35.81 -0.78 5.78
C LYS A 124 35.20 -1.91 4.97
N CYS A 125 34.75 -2.94 5.68
CA CYS A 125 33.97 -4.05 5.15
C CYS A 125 32.62 -4.07 5.87
N SER A 126 31.58 -3.70 5.13
CA SER A 126 30.21 -3.54 5.61
C SER A 126 29.34 -4.75 5.25
N PHE A 127 28.69 -5.35 6.24
CA PHE A 127 27.72 -6.44 6.07
C PHE A 127 26.32 -5.94 6.43
N VAL A 128 25.51 -5.61 5.43
CA VAL A 128 24.18 -5.04 5.60
C VAL A 128 23.12 -6.14 5.54
N PHE A 129 22.38 -6.34 6.62
CA PHE A 129 21.33 -7.33 6.73
C PHE A 129 19.99 -6.75 6.30
N ASN A 130 19.49 -7.21 5.14
CA ASN A 130 18.13 -6.98 4.69
C ASN A 130 17.25 -8.17 5.12
N LEU A 131 16.50 -7.98 6.21
CA LEU A 131 15.79 -9.03 6.94
C LEU A 131 14.32 -9.18 6.52
N GLU A 132 13.97 -8.73 5.31
CA GLU A 132 12.61 -8.83 4.77
C GLU A 132 12.07 -10.27 4.87
N GLY A 133 10.83 -10.42 5.33
CA GLY A 133 10.19 -11.72 5.54
C GLY A 133 10.46 -12.39 6.90
N THR A 134 11.27 -11.77 7.78
CA THR A 134 11.45 -12.23 9.16
C THR A 134 10.15 -12.15 9.96
N LYS A 135 9.78 -13.25 10.63
CA LYS A 135 8.58 -13.30 11.50
C LYS A 135 8.91 -13.19 12.99
N ASP A 136 10.04 -13.77 13.42
CA ASP A 136 10.45 -13.82 14.83
C ASP A 136 11.59 -12.83 15.10
N TYR A 137 11.23 -11.56 15.20
CA TYR A 137 12.20 -10.49 15.50
C TYR A 137 12.73 -10.55 16.95
N GLU A 138 12.07 -11.27 17.86
CA GLU A 138 12.57 -11.42 19.22
C GLU A 138 13.83 -12.29 19.25
N ARG A 139 13.78 -13.48 18.64
CA ARG A 139 14.95 -14.34 18.51
C ARG A 139 15.99 -13.77 17.56
N CYS A 140 15.58 -13.04 16.52
CA CYS A 140 16.49 -12.31 15.65
C CYS A 140 17.32 -11.28 16.46
N ARG A 141 16.68 -10.45 17.29
CA ARG A 141 17.38 -9.51 18.18
C ARG A 141 18.34 -10.21 19.14
N GLN A 142 17.96 -11.36 19.68
CA GLN A 142 18.85 -12.14 20.55
C GLN A 142 20.10 -12.60 19.80
N TRP A 143 19.95 -13.05 18.55
CA TRP A 143 21.08 -13.43 17.70
C TRP A 143 22.01 -12.24 17.40
N PHE A 144 21.47 -11.07 17.05
CA PHE A 144 22.29 -9.86 16.87
C PHE A 144 22.95 -9.40 18.17
N SER A 145 22.27 -9.51 19.31
CA SER A 145 22.86 -9.23 20.62
C SER A 145 24.03 -10.17 20.92
N GLN A 146 23.90 -11.45 20.60
CA GLN A 146 25.00 -12.41 20.72
C GLN A 146 26.16 -12.05 19.81
N ALA A 147 25.90 -11.64 18.56
CA ALA A 147 26.95 -11.15 17.66
C ALA A 147 27.68 -9.93 18.23
N LEU A 148 26.96 -8.88 18.65
CA LEU A 148 27.55 -7.64 19.15
C LEU A 148 28.42 -7.84 20.40
N SER A 149 28.13 -8.86 21.21
CA SER A 149 28.96 -9.24 22.37
C SER A 149 30.33 -9.84 21.99
N GLN A 150 30.55 -10.18 20.72
CA GLN A 150 31.81 -10.72 20.22
C GLN A 150 32.77 -9.61 19.78
N PRO A 151 34.09 -9.90 19.72
CA PRO A 151 35.04 -8.96 19.14
C PRO A 151 34.86 -8.85 17.63
N PHE A 152 34.65 -7.63 17.14
CA PHE A 152 34.63 -7.32 15.71
C PHE A 152 36.02 -6.86 15.27
N ASP A 153 36.40 -7.18 14.04
CA ASP A 153 37.51 -6.52 13.38
C ASP A 153 37.23 -5.01 13.33
N LYS A 154 38.24 -4.17 13.55
CA LYS A 154 38.11 -2.71 13.56
C LYS A 154 37.65 -2.13 12.21
N GLN A 155 37.83 -2.88 11.12
CA GLN A 155 37.38 -2.51 9.79
C GLN A 155 36.02 -3.13 9.44
N MET A 156 35.42 -3.94 10.32
CA MET A 156 34.12 -4.56 10.07
C MET A 156 32.97 -3.73 10.65
N VAL A 157 31.95 -3.47 9.84
CA VAL A 157 30.71 -2.79 10.25
C VAL A 157 29.50 -3.61 9.79
N TRP A 158 28.47 -3.70 10.62
CA TRP A 158 27.19 -4.32 10.24
C TRP A 158 26.12 -3.25 9.99
N GLY A 159 25.19 -3.51 9.08
CA GLY A 159 24.08 -2.61 8.75
C GLY A 159 22.72 -3.28 8.89
N THR A 160 21.67 -2.54 9.22
CA THR A 160 20.27 -2.99 9.05
C THR A 160 19.30 -1.82 8.93
N GLY A 161 18.05 -2.10 8.54
CA GLY A 161 16.97 -1.12 8.43
C GLY A 161 15.89 -1.29 9.50
N ASP A 162 15.27 -0.18 9.91
CA ASP A 162 14.08 -0.12 10.77
C ASP A 162 13.09 0.92 10.19
N ILE A 163 11.80 0.77 10.52
CA ILE A 163 10.74 1.72 10.14
C ILE A 163 10.25 2.45 11.38
N ILE A 164 10.11 3.78 11.32
CA ILE A 164 9.61 4.60 12.43
C ILE A 164 8.23 4.11 12.88
N GLY A 165 8.05 3.91 14.18
CA GLY A 165 6.84 3.37 14.79
C GLY A 165 6.67 1.85 14.68
N GLN A 166 7.57 1.16 13.98
CA GLN A 166 7.62 -0.31 13.86
C GLN A 166 9.03 -0.85 14.13
N GLU A 167 9.84 -0.13 14.91
CA GLU A 167 11.26 -0.41 15.09
C GLU A 167 11.50 -1.78 15.73
N GLN A 168 12.28 -2.62 15.05
CA GLN A 168 12.64 -3.94 15.54
C GLN A 168 13.95 -3.95 16.31
N PHE A 169 14.85 -2.98 16.08
CA PHE A 169 16.20 -2.99 16.66
C PHE A 169 16.45 -1.91 17.71
N GLY A 170 15.50 -0.99 17.96
CA GLY A 170 15.72 0.17 18.86
C GLY A 170 16.23 -0.19 20.27
N LYS A 171 15.69 -1.26 20.88
CA LYS A 171 16.16 -1.74 22.20
C LYS A 171 17.59 -2.28 22.16
N LEU A 172 17.96 -2.96 21.07
CA LEU A 172 19.32 -3.47 20.88
C LEU A 172 20.32 -2.32 20.77
N MET A 173 20.00 -1.31 19.94
CA MET A 173 20.85 -0.12 19.77
C MET A 173 21.06 0.62 21.10
N THR A 174 20.02 0.75 21.92
CA THR A 174 20.11 1.37 23.25
C THR A 174 21.03 0.58 24.19
N THR A 175 21.00 -0.76 24.11
CA THR A 175 21.82 -1.64 24.95
C THR A 175 23.31 -1.53 24.59
N TYR A 176 23.63 -1.39 23.30
CA TYR A 176 24.98 -1.26 22.76
C TYR A 176 25.29 0.17 22.27
N GLN A 177 24.84 1.20 22.98
CA GLN A 177 24.91 2.60 22.53
C GLN A 177 26.32 3.14 22.21
N LYS A 178 27.38 2.51 22.74
CA LYS A 178 28.78 2.89 22.45
C LYS A 178 29.34 2.22 21.20
N GLU A 179 28.69 1.14 20.75
CA GLU A 179 29.14 0.29 19.66
C GLU A 179 28.17 0.37 18.47
N THR A 180 27.10 1.15 18.58
CA THR A 180 26.05 1.20 17.56
C THR A 180 25.55 2.63 17.35
N VAL A 181 25.10 2.93 16.13
CA VAL A 181 24.56 4.24 15.75
C VAL A 181 23.30 4.08 14.91
N SER A 182 22.32 4.95 15.12
CA SER A 182 21.13 5.03 14.27
C SER A 182 21.19 6.29 13.41
N ILE A 183 20.99 6.15 12.11
CA ILE A 183 20.87 7.27 11.18
C ILE A 183 19.41 7.42 10.76
N TYR A 184 18.98 8.68 10.60
CA TYR A 184 17.62 9.05 10.24
C TYR A 184 17.70 9.89 8.96
N PRO A 185 17.67 9.26 7.78
CA PRO A 185 17.77 9.99 6.53
C PRO A 185 16.55 10.91 6.38
N PRO A 186 16.74 12.21 6.04
CA PRO A 186 15.64 13.10 5.76
C PRO A 186 15.08 12.78 4.37
N ILE A 187 14.24 11.75 4.29
CA ILE A 187 13.54 11.38 3.05
C ILE A 187 12.21 12.13 3.02
N ASP A 188 12.02 13.01 2.03
CA ASP A 188 10.75 13.70 1.78
C ASP A 188 10.23 13.32 0.38
N MET A 189 9.69 12.09 0.27
CA MET A 189 9.09 11.60 -0.98
C MET A 189 7.92 12.47 -1.45
N ASP A 190 7.17 13.02 -0.49
CA ASP A 190 6.06 13.92 -0.77
C ASP A 190 6.59 15.22 -1.40
N GLY A 191 7.68 15.79 -0.86
CA GLY A 191 8.39 16.93 -1.43
C GLY A 191 8.99 16.65 -2.82
N ALA A 192 9.57 15.47 -3.03
CA ALA A 192 10.07 15.07 -4.36
C ALA A 192 8.94 14.95 -5.39
N THR A 193 7.80 14.39 -4.98
CA THR A 193 6.59 14.30 -5.82
C THR A 193 6.04 15.69 -6.16
N GLU A 194 6.03 16.62 -5.19
CA GLU A 194 5.64 18.02 -5.43
C GLU A 194 6.56 18.72 -6.42
N GLN A 195 7.89 18.52 -6.32
CA GLN A 195 8.85 19.10 -7.26
C GLN A 195 8.65 18.57 -8.67
N LEU A 196 8.40 17.27 -8.84
CA LEU A 196 8.08 16.68 -10.13
C LEU A 196 6.76 17.23 -10.71
N ALA A 197 5.73 17.37 -9.86
CA ALA A 197 4.47 17.97 -10.26
C ALA A 197 4.63 19.45 -10.64
N GLU A 198 5.47 20.20 -9.92
CA GLU A 198 5.78 21.61 -10.19
C GLU A 198 6.57 21.77 -11.48
N GLN A 199 7.55 20.91 -11.73
CA GLN A 199 8.28 20.87 -12.99
C GLN A 199 7.34 20.57 -14.16
N ALA A 200 6.51 19.53 -14.05
CA ALA A 200 5.54 19.17 -15.08
C ALA A 200 4.54 20.32 -15.34
N ALA A 201 4.08 21.00 -14.28
CA ALA A 201 3.17 22.14 -14.42
C ALA A 201 3.84 23.33 -15.12
N ASN A 202 5.12 23.59 -14.86
CA ASN A 202 5.88 24.67 -15.49
C ASN A 202 6.22 24.38 -16.97
N GLU A 203 6.36 23.10 -17.33
CA GLU A 203 6.68 22.66 -18.70
C GLU A 203 5.43 22.55 -19.60
N ASP A 204 4.26 22.20 -19.04
CA ASP A 204 3.01 22.07 -19.79
C ASP A 204 2.40 23.45 -20.10
N ARG A 205 2.61 23.90 -21.34
CA ARG A 205 2.05 25.16 -21.86
C ARG A 205 0.66 25.00 -22.48
N SER A 206 0.11 23.79 -22.55
CA SER A 206 -1.12 23.51 -23.31
C SER A 206 -2.38 23.84 -22.51
N ASP A 207 -2.39 23.55 -21.20
CA ASP A 207 -3.46 23.93 -20.27
C ASP A 207 -2.89 24.30 -18.89
N PRO A 208 -2.44 25.56 -18.72
CA PRO A 208 -1.86 26.03 -17.47
C PRO A 208 -2.82 25.91 -16.28
N ALA A 209 -4.13 26.08 -16.50
CA ALA A 209 -5.11 26.01 -15.42
C ALA A 209 -5.22 24.59 -14.87
N ALA A 210 -5.27 23.58 -15.74
CA ALA A 210 -5.29 22.17 -15.33
C ALA A 210 -3.96 21.77 -14.65
N SER A 211 -2.83 22.24 -15.16
CA SER A 211 -1.51 22.01 -14.56
C SER A 211 -1.38 22.60 -13.15
N ASP A 212 -1.75 23.87 -12.98
CA ASP A 212 -1.69 24.54 -11.69
C ASP A 212 -2.65 23.88 -10.68
N PHE A 213 -3.82 23.44 -11.13
CA PHE A 213 -4.76 22.69 -10.29
C PHE A 213 -4.19 21.34 -9.86
N ARG A 214 -3.58 20.56 -10.77
CA ARG A 214 -2.93 19.28 -10.43
C ARG A 214 -1.85 19.46 -9.38
N LEU A 215 -1.01 20.49 -9.49
CA LEU A 215 -0.01 20.81 -8.48
C LEU A 215 -0.65 21.14 -7.11
N ALA A 216 -1.68 21.97 -7.10
CA ALA A 216 -2.41 22.29 -5.87
C ALA A 216 -3.08 21.04 -5.25
N LEU A 217 -3.59 20.14 -6.09
CA LEU A 217 -4.19 18.88 -5.67
C LEU A 217 -3.15 17.92 -5.05
N THR A 218 -1.95 17.80 -5.65
CA THR A 218 -0.84 17.04 -5.08
C THR A 218 -0.46 17.57 -3.70
N ARG A 219 -0.35 18.89 -3.55
CA ARG A 219 -0.04 19.54 -2.26
C ARG A 219 -1.15 19.30 -1.22
N LEU A 220 -2.42 19.30 -1.63
CA LEU A 220 -3.55 18.92 -0.77
C LEU A 220 -3.46 17.45 -0.32
N MET A 221 -3.17 16.52 -1.23
CA MET A 221 -3.04 15.10 -0.87
C MET A 221 -1.89 14.87 0.11
N ASN A 222 -0.76 15.53 -0.11
CA ASN A 222 0.39 15.44 0.78
C ASN A 222 0.12 16.05 2.15
N SER A 223 -0.59 17.17 2.24
CA SER A 223 -0.94 17.77 3.53
C SER A 223 -1.90 16.87 4.33
N VAL A 224 -2.83 16.18 3.66
CA VAL A 224 -3.71 15.17 4.29
C VAL A 224 -2.87 14.00 4.81
N LYS A 225 -1.94 13.46 4.01
CA LYS A 225 -1.05 12.36 4.42
C LYS A 225 -0.19 12.74 5.63
N LYS A 226 0.25 14.00 5.70
CA LYS A 226 1.06 14.55 6.80
C LYS A 226 0.21 15.00 8.01
N GLU A 227 -1.11 14.83 7.97
CA GLU A 227 -2.06 15.29 9.00
C GLU A 227 -1.93 16.80 9.32
N ASP A 228 -1.49 17.61 8.35
CA ASP A 228 -1.36 19.07 8.50
C ASP A 228 -2.68 19.74 8.14
N ALA A 229 -3.52 19.97 9.15
CA ALA A 229 -4.83 20.59 8.98
C ALA A 229 -4.75 22.01 8.39
N THR A 230 -3.70 22.78 8.70
CA THR A 230 -3.58 24.17 8.22
C THR A 230 -3.25 24.20 6.73
N GLN A 231 -2.31 23.35 6.30
CA GLN A 231 -1.97 23.21 4.88
C GLN A 231 -3.11 22.57 4.09
N THR A 232 -3.82 21.61 4.69
CA THR A 232 -5.00 20.99 4.08
C THR A 232 -6.08 22.01 3.78
N ASP A 233 -6.42 22.86 4.75
CA ASP A 233 -7.40 23.93 4.53
C ASP A 233 -6.94 24.94 3.47
N LEU A 234 -5.65 25.30 3.47
CA LEU A 234 -5.07 26.22 2.49
C LEU A 234 -5.18 25.67 1.06
N TYR A 235 -4.70 24.45 0.84
CA TYR A 235 -4.67 23.87 -0.51
C TYR A 235 -6.05 23.44 -0.98
N ALA A 236 -6.94 22.99 -0.10
CA ALA A 236 -8.33 22.75 -0.44
C ALA A 236 -9.02 24.01 -0.96
N ARG A 237 -8.87 25.15 -0.26
CA ARG A 237 -9.40 26.44 -0.72
C ARG A 237 -8.80 26.84 -2.07
N LYS A 238 -7.48 26.70 -2.23
CA LYS A 238 -6.80 27.01 -3.50
C LYS A 238 -7.37 26.20 -4.66
N CYS A 239 -7.54 24.88 -4.49
CA CYS A 239 -8.14 24.01 -5.50
C CYS A 239 -9.57 24.44 -5.83
N LEU A 240 -10.41 24.72 -4.82
CA LEU A 240 -11.79 25.15 -5.02
C LEU A 240 -11.89 26.51 -5.73
N ASP A 241 -11.02 27.47 -5.39
CA ASP A 241 -10.97 28.79 -6.04
C ASP A 241 -10.57 28.65 -7.51
N MET A 242 -9.59 27.81 -7.81
CA MET A 242 -9.17 27.51 -9.19
C MET A 242 -10.31 26.86 -9.98
N ALA A 243 -10.99 25.88 -9.38
CA ALA A 243 -12.15 25.23 -10.01
C ALA A 243 -13.30 26.23 -10.25
N LEU A 244 -13.55 27.15 -9.31
CA LEU A 244 -14.58 28.19 -9.43
C LEU A 244 -14.31 29.19 -10.55
N VAL A 245 -13.05 29.56 -10.76
CA VAL A 245 -12.67 30.43 -11.88
C VAL A 245 -12.87 29.71 -13.22
N ASN A 246 -12.51 28.44 -13.30
CA ASN A 246 -12.50 27.70 -14.57
C ASN A 246 -13.86 27.09 -14.95
N VAL A 247 -14.73 26.76 -13.99
CA VAL A 247 -16.08 26.23 -14.26
C VAL A 247 -16.96 27.17 -15.07
N LYS A 248 -16.67 28.49 -15.02
CA LYS A 248 -17.36 29.49 -15.86
C LYS A 248 -17.02 29.38 -17.33
N LYS A 249 -15.87 28.77 -17.67
CA LYS A 249 -15.38 28.59 -19.04
C LYS A 249 -15.65 27.17 -19.54
N ASP A 250 -15.42 26.19 -18.69
CA ASP A 250 -15.64 24.78 -18.98
C ASP A 250 -16.32 24.10 -17.78
N LEU A 251 -17.58 23.68 -17.99
CA LEU A 251 -18.38 23.04 -16.96
C LEU A 251 -17.81 21.69 -16.51
N ASN A 252 -16.90 21.06 -17.27
CA ASN A 252 -16.24 19.82 -16.83
C ASN A 252 -15.46 20.00 -15.53
N TRP A 253 -15.10 21.24 -15.16
CA TRP A 253 -14.50 21.57 -13.87
C TRP A 253 -15.40 21.31 -12.65
N LEU A 254 -16.70 21.03 -12.84
CA LEU A 254 -17.56 20.51 -11.77
C LEU A 254 -17.00 19.21 -11.16
N SER A 255 -16.34 18.38 -11.98
CA SER A 255 -15.66 17.17 -11.50
C SER A 255 -14.57 17.47 -10.46
N GLN A 256 -13.89 18.62 -10.57
CA GLN A 256 -12.82 19.00 -9.66
C GLN A 256 -13.33 19.36 -8.27
N PHE A 257 -14.52 19.96 -8.18
CA PHE A 257 -15.19 20.16 -6.90
C PHE A 257 -15.50 18.82 -6.21
N VAL A 258 -16.04 17.86 -6.96
CA VAL A 258 -16.33 16.51 -6.45
C VAL A 258 -15.05 15.82 -5.96
N THR A 259 -13.95 15.91 -6.71
CA THR A 259 -12.64 15.36 -6.32
C THR A 259 -12.14 15.97 -5.01
N VAL A 260 -12.11 17.30 -4.89
CA VAL A 260 -11.61 17.97 -3.69
C VAL A 260 -12.45 17.64 -2.46
N TYR A 261 -13.78 17.69 -2.57
CA TYR A 261 -14.65 17.33 -1.45
C TYR A 261 -14.57 15.85 -1.08
N THR A 262 -14.26 14.97 -2.05
CA THR A 262 -13.99 13.54 -1.81
C THR A 262 -12.75 13.31 -0.96
N ILE A 263 -11.66 14.02 -1.27
CA ILE A 263 -10.44 14.00 -0.45
C ILE A 263 -10.76 14.48 0.97
N LEU A 264 -11.48 15.60 1.09
CA LEU A 264 -11.81 16.18 2.39
C LEU A 264 -12.73 15.30 3.26
N TYR A 265 -13.79 14.69 2.70
CA TYR A 265 -14.60 13.80 3.53
C TYR A 265 -13.83 12.53 3.92
N THR A 266 -12.93 12.03 3.07
CA THR A 266 -12.13 10.84 3.35
C THR A 266 -11.14 11.11 4.48
N ASP A 267 -10.48 12.27 4.45
CA ASP A 267 -9.66 12.77 5.56
C ASP A 267 -10.45 12.82 6.88
N ARG A 268 -11.68 13.35 6.87
CA ARG A 268 -12.51 13.43 8.07
C ARG A 268 -13.01 12.07 8.57
N ILE A 269 -13.24 11.09 7.68
CA ILE A 269 -13.51 9.70 8.07
C ILE A 269 -12.32 9.13 8.86
N ASN A 270 -11.09 9.35 8.40
CA ASN A 270 -9.88 8.85 9.07
C ASN A 270 -9.73 9.45 10.47
N HIS A 271 -10.10 10.72 10.63
CA HIS A 271 -10.14 11.43 11.91
C HIS A 271 -11.39 11.15 12.75
N LYS A 272 -12.27 10.24 12.30
CA LYS A 272 -13.54 9.86 12.96
C LYS A 272 -14.53 11.03 13.13
N ASP A 273 -14.36 12.11 12.37
CA ASP A 273 -15.27 13.25 12.33
C ASP A 273 -16.34 13.02 11.24
N LEU A 274 -17.29 12.14 11.54
CA LEU A 274 -18.32 11.73 10.58
C LEU A 274 -19.30 12.85 10.23
N ASP A 275 -19.45 13.87 11.08
CA ASP A 275 -20.33 15.00 10.82
C ASP A 275 -19.70 15.96 9.79
N MET A 276 -18.41 16.27 9.94
CA MET A 276 -17.69 17.03 8.91
C MET A 276 -17.52 16.23 7.62
N ALA A 277 -17.30 14.90 7.71
CA ALA A 277 -17.29 14.04 6.53
C ALA A 277 -18.62 14.14 5.76
N LEU A 278 -19.75 14.05 6.48
CA LEU A 278 -21.07 14.17 5.86
C LEU A 278 -21.31 15.57 5.27
N TYR A 279 -20.83 16.63 5.91
CA TYR A 279 -20.87 17.99 5.36
C TYR A 279 -20.16 18.06 4.00
N PHE A 280 -18.93 17.57 3.92
CA PHE A 280 -18.17 17.59 2.66
C PHE A 280 -18.77 16.65 1.60
N ALA A 281 -19.30 15.50 1.98
CA ALA A 281 -20.02 14.62 1.05
C ALA A 281 -21.29 15.28 0.48
N ASN A 282 -22.02 16.06 1.28
CA ASN A 282 -23.14 16.87 0.77
C ASN A 282 -22.64 17.95 -0.22
N LYS A 283 -21.47 18.55 0.03
CA LYS A 283 -20.88 19.52 -0.91
C LYS A 283 -20.43 18.88 -2.23
N ALA A 284 -19.88 17.67 -2.19
CA ALA A 284 -19.60 16.88 -3.39
C ALA A 284 -20.91 16.60 -4.17
N LEU A 285 -21.96 16.19 -3.47
CA LEU A 285 -23.27 15.93 -4.07
C LEU A 285 -23.89 17.19 -4.70
N GLU A 286 -23.86 18.33 -4.01
CA GLU A 286 -24.32 19.62 -4.55
C GLU A 286 -23.59 19.94 -5.86
N ALA A 287 -22.27 19.77 -5.92
CA ALA A 287 -21.48 20.00 -7.13
C ALA A 287 -21.83 19.03 -8.26
N ALA A 288 -22.02 17.74 -7.95
CA ALA A 288 -22.43 16.73 -8.92
C ALA A 288 -23.85 16.99 -9.48
N GLN A 289 -24.80 17.42 -8.64
CA GLN A 289 -26.15 17.78 -9.10
C GLN A 289 -26.13 18.97 -10.08
N MET A 290 -25.16 19.89 -9.93
CA MET A 290 -25.03 21.00 -10.87
C MET A 290 -24.63 20.57 -12.30
N SER A 291 -24.12 19.35 -12.49
CA SER A 291 -23.78 18.81 -13.82
C SER A 291 -24.99 18.25 -14.56
N GLU A 292 -26.09 17.95 -13.86
CA GLU A 292 -27.28 17.36 -14.47
C GLU A 292 -27.87 18.28 -15.55
N GLY A 293 -28.10 17.72 -16.74
CA GLY A 293 -28.59 18.44 -17.90
C GLY A 293 -27.59 19.43 -18.53
N LYS A 294 -26.36 19.52 -18.00
CA LYS A 294 -25.31 20.43 -18.49
C LYS A 294 -24.07 19.73 -19.01
N LEU A 295 -23.70 18.59 -18.43
CA LEU A 295 -22.63 17.73 -18.91
C LEU A 295 -23.18 16.54 -19.69
N ASP A 296 -22.28 15.82 -20.37
CA ASP A 296 -22.60 14.53 -20.98
C ASP A 296 -23.27 13.61 -19.94
N PRO A 297 -24.40 12.95 -20.26
CA PRO A 297 -25.13 12.10 -19.31
C PRO A 297 -24.28 10.99 -18.69
N SER A 298 -23.28 10.48 -19.41
CA SER A 298 -22.35 9.47 -18.88
C SER A 298 -21.52 10.06 -17.74
N LEU A 299 -20.94 11.23 -17.97
CA LEU A 299 -20.12 11.93 -16.97
C LEU A 299 -20.97 12.41 -15.79
N SER A 300 -22.10 13.06 -16.06
CA SER A 300 -23.00 13.57 -15.02
C SER A 300 -23.54 12.44 -14.14
N GLY A 301 -23.97 11.33 -14.74
CA GLY A 301 -24.46 10.17 -13.99
C GLY A 301 -23.40 9.55 -13.09
N ARG A 302 -22.14 9.47 -13.57
CA ARG A 302 -21.01 8.96 -12.76
C ARG A 302 -20.63 9.88 -11.61
N LEU A 303 -20.62 11.21 -11.83
CA LEU A 303 -20.34 12.18 -10.76
C LEU A 303 -21.43 12.12 -9.68
N LEU A 304 -22.70 12.05 -10.09
CA LEU A 304 -23.82 11.95 -9.17
C LEU A 304 -23.80 10.63 -8.40
N GLY A 305 -23.65 9.51 -9.12
CA GLY A 305 -23.58 8.17 -8.54
C GLY A 305 -22.45 8.04 -7.52
N SER A 306 -21.23 8.44 -7.86
CA SER A 306 -20.08 8.38 -6.94
C SER A 306 -20.26 9.26 -5.71
N SER A 307 -20.81 10.47 -5.85
CA SER A 307 -21.08 11.36 -4.72
C SER A 307 -22.13 10.80 -3.76
N LEU A 308 -23.19 10.18 -4.30
CA LEU A 308 -24.22 9.50 -3.51
C LEU A 308 -23.66 8.29 -2.76
N VAL A 309 -22.78 7.51 -3.40
CA VAL A 309 -22.10 6.37 -2.78
C VAL A 309 -21.18 6.82 -1.63
N GLY A 310 -20.42 7.90 -1.83
CA GLY A 310 -19.60 8.49 -0.76
C GLY A 310 -20.44 8.89 0.46
N LYS A 311 -21.54 9.62 0.23
CA LYS A 311 -22.49 10.01 1.28
C LYS A 311 -23.12 8.81 2.00
N ALA A 312 -23.63 7.84 1.25
CA ALA A 312 -24.25 6.64 1.80
C ALA A 312 -23.27 5.82 2.65
N SER A 313 -21.99 5.76 2.23
CA SER A 313 -20.95 5.07 2.98
C SER A 313 -20.66 5.73 4.33
N ILE A 314 -20.76 7.07 4.42
CA ILE A 314 -20.64 7.79 5.69
C ILE A 314 -21.87 7.52 6.59
N GLN A 315 -23.09 7.50 6.02
CA GLN A 315 -24.31 7.15 6.76
C GLN A 315 -24.26 5.71 7.31
N VAL A 316 -23.72 4.76 6.53
CA VAL A 316 -23.42 3.39 7.02
C VAL A 316 -22.52 3.42 8.24
N ARG A 317 -21.44 4.21 8.22
CA ARG A 317 -20.52 4.34 9.37
C ARG A 317 -21.19 4.95 10.61
N LYS A 318 -22.20 5.81 10.40
CA LYS A 318 -23.07 6.34 11.46
C LYS A 318 -24.18 5.38 11.90
N SER A 319 -24.31 4.22 11.25
CA SER A 319 -25.41 3.27 11.44
C SER A 319 -26.80 3.83 11.08
N ASP A 320 -26.84 4.85 10.23
CA ASP A 320 -28.08 5.46 9.70
C ASP A 320 -28.62 4.63 8.53
N TRP A 321 -28.99 3.37 8.80
CA TRP A 321 -29.25 2.34 7.78
C TRP A 321 -30.35 2.71 6.78
N ASN A 322 -31.44 3.32 7.25
CA ASN A 322 -32.54 3.73 6.38
C ASN A 322 -32.09 4.83 5.40
N ASP A 323 -31.45 5.88 5.91
CA ASP A 323 -30.97 7.00 5.09
C ASP A 323 -29.87 6.57 4.12
N ALA A 324 -28.98 5.67 4.56
CA ALA A 324 -27.97 5.06 3.71
C ALA A 324 -28.61 4.28 2.56
N ALA A 325 -29.64 3.48 2.85
CA ALA A 325 -30.32 2.68 1.84
C ALA A 325 -31.05 3.54 0.81
N GLU A 326 -31.75 4.60 1.23
CA GLU A 326 -32.36 5.57 0.31
C GLU A 326 -31.30 6.30 -0.53
N THR A 327 -30.17 6.68 0.08
CA THR A 327 -29.08 7.36 -0.65
C THR A 327 -28.42 6.43 -1.66
N TYR A 328 -28.18 5.16 -1.32
CA TYR A 328 -27.72 4.16 -2.28
C TYR A 328 -28.74 3.93 -3.39
N ARG A 329 -30.05 3.93 -3.10
CA ARG A 329 -31.08 3.81 -4.14
C ARG A 329 -30.95 4.92 -5.19
N LEU A 330 -30.82 6.17 -4.75
CA LEU A 330 -30.56 7.30 -5.66
C LEU A 330 -29.27 7.11 -6.47
N GLY A 331 -28.22 6.55 -5.84
CA GLY A 331 -26.96 6.24 -6.51
C GLY A 331 -27.11 5.18 -7.60
N ALA A 332 -27.89 4.12 -7.34
CA ALA A 332 -28.21 3.10 -8.33
C ALA A 332 -28.97 3.69 -9.52
N ASP A 333 -29.94 4.57 -9.26
CA ASP A 333 -30.68 5.27 -10.32
C ASP A 333 -29.72 6.12 -11.17
N ALA A 334 -28.79 6.87 -10.57
CA ALA A 334 -27.80 7.65 -11.30
C ALA A 334 -26.93 6.78 -12.23
N TYR A 335 -26.47 5.62 -11.75
CA TYR A 335 -25.70 4.68 -12.57
C TYR A 335 -26.53 4.01 -13.67
N ALA A 336 -27.83 3.79 -13.43
CA ALA A 336 -28.76 3.31 -14.46
C ALA A 336 -28.87 4.32 -15.62
N HIS A 337 -28.96 5.61 -15.32
CA HIS A 337 -29.05 6.68 -16.32
C HIS A 337 -27.80 6.74 -17.22
N CYS A 338 -26.60 6.55 -16.66
CA CYS A 338 -25.37 6.47 -17.44
C CYS A 338 -25.06 5.07 -18.00
N LYS A 339 -25.97 4.10 -17.83
CA LYS A 339 -25.82 2.70 -18.29
C LYS A 339 -24.57 2.00 -17.73
N ASP A 340 -24.14 2.40 -16.54
CA ASP A 340 -23.08 1.72 -15.82
C ASP A 340 -23.69 0.60 -14.97
N TYR A 341 -24.07 -0.50 -15.65
CA TYR A 341 -24.83 -1.58 -15.03
C TYR A 341 -24.03 -2.33 -13.97
N LEU A 342 -22.69 -2.31 -14.04
CA LEU A 342 -21.84 -2.93 -13.03
C LEU A 342 -21.94 -2.15 -11.73
N MET A 343 -21.76 -0.82 -11.79
CA MET A 343 -21.90 0.03 -10.62
C MET A 343 -23.34 0.05 -10.12
N GLN A 344 -24.34 0.08 -11.00
CA GLN A 344 -25.75 -0.05 -10.60
C GLN A 344 -25.99 -1.32 -9.78
N ALA A 345 -25.49 -2.48 -10.23
CA ALA A 345 -25.64 -3.73 -9.50
C ALA A 345 -24.93 -3.72 -8.13
N GLU A 346 -23.73 -3.15 -8.07
CA GLU A 346 -22.98 -2.99 -6.81
C GLU A 346 -23.72 -2.09 -5.81
N ILE A 347 -24.29 -0.99 -6.30
CA ILE A 347 -25.02 -0.06 -5.43
C ILE A 347 -26.35 -0.67 -4.98
N LEU A 348 -27.05 -1.42 -5.83
CA LEU A 348 -28.24 -2.18 -5.43
C LEU A 348 -27.91 -3.25 -4.38
N ARG A 349 -26.74 -3.89 -4.47
CA ARG A 349 -26.26 -4.83 -3.43
C ARG A 349 -26.10 -4.13 -2.08
N MET A 350 -25.45 -2.97 -2.07
CA MET A 350 -25.23 -2.17 -0.86
C MET A 350 -26.54 -1.61 -0.29
N CYS A 351 -27.45 -1.15 -1.15
CA CYS A 351 -28.80 -0.73 -0.79
C CYS A 351 -29.57 -1.87 -0.10
N GLY A 352 -29.57 -3.07 -0.71
CA GLY A 352 -30.23 -4.24 -0.13
C GLY A 352 -29.64 -4.63 1.22
N TRP A 353 -28.30 -4.58 1.36
CA TRP A 353 -27.63 -4.85 2.64
C TRP A 353 -28.02 -3.83 3.72
N CYS A 354 -28.15 -2.55 3.39
CA CYS A 354 -28.62 -1.53 4.33
C CYS A 354 -30.07 -1.80 4.76
N TRP A 355 -30.95 -2.22 3.84
CA TRP A 355 -32.31 -2.64 4.20
C TRP A 355 -32.33 -3.88 5.10
N GLU A 356 -31.45 -4.86 4.90
CA GLU A 356 -31.32 -5.99 5.82
C GLU A 356 -30.93 -5.51 7.23
N LYS A 357 -29.99 -4.55 7.34
CA LYS A 357 -29.58 -3.95 8.61
C LYS A 357 -30.69 -3.12 9.27
N ALA A 358 -31.58 -2.54 8.47
CA ALA A 358 -32.78 -1.86 8.92
C ALA A 358 -33.97 -2.81 9.21
N TYR A 359 -33.78 -4.14 9.08
CA TYR A 359 -34.82 -5.16 9.24
C TYR A 359 -35.96 -5.11 8.19
N GLU A 360 -35.73 -4.44 7.06
CA GLU A 360 -36.68 -4.30 5.95
C GLU A 360 -36.44 -5.34 4.85
N THR A 361 -36.73 -6.62 5.15
CA THR A 361 -36.38 -7.76 4.27
C THR A 361 -37.03 -7.71 2.89
N GLU A 362 -38.22 -7.11 2.76
CA GLU A 362 -38.91 -6.97 1.46
C GLU A 362 -38.15 -6.00 0.55
N ARG A 363 -37.85 -4.80 1.07
CA ARG A 363 -37.08 -3.78 0.37
C ARG A 363 -35.69 -4.30 -0.01
N ALA A 364 -35.04 -5.04 0.89
CA ALA A 364 -33.77 -5.69 0.61
C ALA A 364 -33.86 -6.65 -0.58
N THR A 365 -34.90 -7.50 -0.59
CA THR A 365 -35.13 -8.48 -1.65
C THR A 365 -35.42 -7.81 -3.00
N GLU A 366 -36.17 -6.71 -3.01
CA GLU A 366 -36.42 -5.91 -4.22
C GLU A 366 -35.12 -5.39 -4.84
N CYS A 367 -34.20 -4.85 -4.03
CA CYS A 367 -32.89 -4.41 -4.51
C CYS A 367 -32.09 -5.57 -5.15
N TYR A 368 -32.09 -6.74 -4.53
CA TYR A 368 -31.37 -7.91 -5.06
C TYR A 368 -32.01 -8.46 -6.34
N ILE A 369 -33.34 -8.45 -6.44
CA ILE A 369 -34.05 -8.82 -7.68
C ILE A 369 -33.68 -7.86 -8.81
N GLU A 370 -33.69 -6.56 -8.53
CA GLU A 370 -33.36 -5.54 -9.52
C GLU A 370 -31.93 -5.70 -10.01
N GLY A 371 -30.97 -5.89 -9.10
CA GLY A 371 -29.59 -6.13 -9.48
C GLY A 371 -29.40 -7.44 -10.25
N PHE A 372 -30.12 -8.50 -9.90
CA PHE A 372 -30.10 -9.77 -10.64
C PHE A 372 -30.56 -9.62 -12.09
N ARG A 373 -31.55 -8.78 -12.34
CA ARG A 373 -32.07 -8.51 -13.70
C ARG A 373 -31.06 -7.77 -14.60
N LEU A 374 -29.94 -7.30 -14.04
CA LEU A 374 -28.84 -6.72 -14.80
C LEU A 374 -27.89 -7.79 -15.37
N ALA A 375 -28.05 -9.07 -15.04
CA ALA A 375 -27.16 -10.16 -15.49
C ALA A 375 -26.95 -10.17 -17.01
N ASP A 376 -28.02 -10.01 -17.81
CA ASP A 376 -27.95 -10.00 -19.27
C ASP A 376 -27.26 -8.73 -19.85
N LYS A 377 -26.97 -7.73 -19.01
CA LYS A 377 -26.24 -6.50 -19.36
C LYS A 377 -24.76 -6.57 -19.03
N LEU A 378 -24.33 -7.60 -18.30
CA LEU A 378 -22.96 -7.78 -17.85
C LEU A 378 -22.29 -8.91 -18.63
N SER A 379 -20.98 -8.80 -18.85
CA SER A 379 -20.21 -9.93 -19.37
C SER A 379 -19.98 -10.97 -18.27
N SER A 380 -19.76 -12.22 -18.66
CA SER A 380 -19.37 -13.30 -17.74
C SER A 380 -18.14 -12.92 -16.90
N ASP A 381 -17.18 -12.25 -17.53
CA ASP A 381 -15.95 -11.76 -16.89
C ASP A 381 -16.26 -10.74 -15.78
N LEU A 382 -17.09 -9.73 -16.07
CA LEU A 382 -17.50 -8.73 -15.07
C LEU A 382 -18.29 -9.36 -13.92
N ILE A 383 -19.14 -10.36 -14.19
CA ILE A 383 -19.86 -11.07 -13.13
C ILE A 383 -18.90 -11.85 -12.23
N ARG A 384 -17.90 -12.52 -12.80
CA ARG A 384 -16.96 -13.39 -12.06
C ARG A 384 -15.95 -12.62 -11.23
N HIS A 385 -15.53 -11.44 -11.70
CA HIS A 385 -14.46 -10.64 -11.09
C HIS A 385 -14.94 -9.41 -10.32
N SER A 386 -16.23 -9.33 -10.00
CA SER A 386 -16.81 -8.26 -9.19
C SER A 386 -17.48 -8.79 -7.92
N SER A 387 -18.19 -7.90 -7.23
CA SER A 387 -19.06 -8.19 -6.09
C SER A 387 -20.43 -8.75 -6.48
N TYR A 388 -20.76 -8.86 -7.77
CA TYR A 388 -22.04 -9.39 -8.25
C TYR A 388 -22.39 -10.79 -7.66
N PRO A 389 -21.43 -11.72 -7.47
CA PRO A 389 -21.72 -13.00 -6.82
C PRO A 389 -22.26 -12.86 -5.39
N LEU A 390 -21.86 -11.82 -4.64
CA LEU A 390 -22.42 -11.53 -3.31
C LEU A 390 -23.90 -11.13 -3.40
N LEU A 391 -24.28 -10.35 -4.42
CA LEU A 391 -25.67 -10.01 -4.68
C LEU A 391 -26.49 -11.28 -4.97
N LEU A 392 -25.96 -12.19 -5.79
CA LEU A 392 -26.62 -13.47 -6.11
C LEU A 392 -26.80 -14.35 -4.87
N LEU A 393 -25.77 -14.47 -4.03
CA LEU A 393 -25.86 -15.21 -2.76
C LEU A 393 -26.97 -14.65 -1.87
N LYS A 394 -27.06 -13.32 -1.73
CA LYS A 394 -28.11 -12.66 -0.96
C LYS A 394 -29.51 -12.87 -1.54
N LEU A 395 -29.65 -12.81 -2.86
CA LEU A 395 -30.90 -13.14 -3.53
C LEU A 395 -31.32 -14.59 -3.24
N LEU A 396 -30.40 -15.55 -3.38
CA LEU A 396 -30.69 -16.98 -3.19
C LEU A 396 -31.09 -17.32 -1.75
N GLU A 397 -30.56 -16.59 -0.76
CA GLU A 397 -30.92 -16.72 0.66
C GLU A 397 -32.33 -16.18 0.96
N SER A 398 -32.83 -15.20 0.19
CA SER A 398 -34.17 -14.63 0.40
C SER A 398 -35.28 -15.55 -0.12
N ARG A 399 -36.12 -16.06 0.79
CA ARG A 399 -37.34 -16.79 0.42
C ARG A 399 -38.40 -15.89 -0.22
N LYS A 400 -38.39 -14.59 0.09
CA LYS A 400 -39.39 -13.62 -0.42
C LYS A 400 -39.25 -13.38 -1.92
N ARG A 401 -38.12 -13.73 -2.54
CA ARG A 401 -37.93 -13.55 -3.99
C ARG A 401 -38.88 -14.38 -4.83
N GLN A 402 -39.39 -15.51 -4.32
CA GLN A 402 -40.14 -16.49 -5.11
C GLN A 402 -41.42 -15.92 -5.73
N SER A 403 -41.98 -14.85 -5.17
CA SER A 403 -43.12 -14.13 -5.75
C SER A 403 -42.80 -13.37 -7.03
N ALA A 404 -41.52 -13.08 -7.29
CA ALA A 404 -41.07 -12.22 -8.38
C ALA A 404 -39.99 -12.84 -9.29
N VAL A 405 -39.19 -13.78 -8.78
CA VAL A 405 -38.13 -14.49 -9.51
C VAL A 405 -38.09 -15.96 -9.07
N SER A 406 -38.39 -16.86 -10.01
CA SER A 406 -38.43 -18.31 -9.74
C SER A 406 -37.03 -18.96 -9.79
N ASN A 407 -36.90 -20.18 -9.29
CA ASN A 407 -35.65 -20.93 -9.41
C ASN A 407 -35.32 -21.29 -10.87
N GLU A 408 -36.34 -21.53 -11.69
CA GLU A 408 -36.20 -21.80 -13.11
C GLU A 408 -35.69 -20.56 -13.86
N GLU A 409 -36.17 -19.37 -13.48
CA GLU A 409 -35.68 -18.10 -14.03
C GLU A 409 -34.21 -17.88 -13.68
N ILE A 410 -33.82 -18.03 -12.41
CA ILE A 410 -32.42 -17.93 -11.97
C ILE A 410 -31.54 -18.91 -12.76
N ASN A 411 -31.96 -20.17 -12.84
CA ASN A 411 -31.24 -21.18 -13.59
C ASN A 411 -31.06 -20.80 -15.05
N SER A 412 -32.11 -20.31 -15.70
CA SER A 412 -32.07 -19.90 -17.11
C SER A 412 -31.11 -18.73 -17.35
N VAL A 413 -31.22 -17.69 -16.52
CA VAL A 413 -30.42 -16.46 -16.64
C VAL A 413 -28.95 -16.74 -16.33
N LEU A 414 -28.64 -17.38 -15.21
CA LEU A 414 -27.25 -17.62 -14.80
C LEU A 414 -26.54 -18.65 -15.68
N SER A 415 -27.27 -19.68 -16.15
CA SER A 415 -26.72 -20.62 -17.14
C SER A 415 -26.28 -19.93 -18.42
N ARG A 416 -26.97 -18.87 -18.83
CA ARG A 416 -26.63 -18.06 -20.00
C ARG A 416 -25.50 -17.07 -19.70
N ALA A 417 -25.57 -16.38 -18.56
CA ALA A 417 -24.66 -15.29 -18.22
C ALA A 417 -23.26 -15.78 -17.84
N ILE A 418 -23.15 -16.85 -17.06
CA ILE A 418 -21.87 -17.34 -16.52
C ILE A 418 -21.59 -18.82 -16.78
N GLY A 419 -22.59 -19.60 -17.22
CA GLY A 419 -22.40 -21.01 -17.59
C GLY A 419 -23.26 -21.97 -16.76
N LYS A 420 -23.40 -23.22 -17.23
CA LYS A 420 -24.24 -24.24 -16.56
C LYS A 420 -23.72 -24.64 -15.18
N ASP A 421 -22.46 -24.36 -14.91
CA ASP A 421 -21.71 -24.58 -13.67
C ASP A 421 -21.86 -23.41 -12.67
N TRP A 422 -22.83 -22.50 -12.87
CA TRP A 422 -22.98 -21.30 -12.03
C TRP A 422 -23.17 -21.62 -10.54
N GLU A 423 -23.82 -22.73 -10.20
CA GLU A 423 -24.01 -23.16 -8.81
C GLU A 423 -22.67 -23.53 -8.14
N ASP A 424 -21.84 -24.30 -8.85
CA ASP A 424 -20.50 -24.67 -8.38
C ASP A 424 -19.63 -23.41 -8.22
N PHE A 425 -19.69 -22.49 -9.18
CA PHE A 425 -19.01 -21.20 -9.10
C PHE A 425 -19.40 -20.41 -7.85
N LEU A 426 -20.69 -20.25 -7.57
CA LEU A 426 -21.14 -19.52 -6.37
C LEU A 426 -20.78 -20.26 -5.07
N TYR A 427 -20.83 -21.59 -5.08
CA TYR A 427 -20.39 -22.40 -3.94
C TYR A 427 -18.90 -22.19 -3.64
N GLU A 428 -18.04 -22.24 -4.65
CA GLU A 428 -16.61 -21.98 -4.50
C GLU A 428 -16.33 -20.55 -4.05
N TYR A 429 -17.04 -19.58 -4.62
CA TYR A 429 -16.97 -18.19 -4.21
C TYR A 429 -17.29 -18.03 -2.71
N LYS A 430 -18.43 -18.58 -2.26
CA LYS A 430 -18.83 -18.56 -0.84
C LYS A 430 -17.83 -19.27 0.06
N ARG A 431 -17.28 -20.41 -0.36
CA ARG A 431 -16.23 -21.14 0.37
C ARG A 431 -14.96 -20.31 0.51
N ASN A 432 -14.57 -19.57 -0.52
CA ASN A 432 -13.37 -18.75 -0.50
C ASN A 432 -13.55 -17.51 0.38
N LEU A 433 -14.72 -16.87 0.41
CA LEU A 433 -15.03 -15.80 1.37
C LEU A 433 -14.78 -16.24 2.82
N GLY A 434 -15.22 -17.45 3.18
CA GLY A 434 -15.03 -18.01 4.53
C GLY A 434 -13.57 -18.26 4.92
N LYS A 435 -12.68 -18.49 3.94
CA LYS A 435 -11.24 -18.63 4.19
C LYS A 435 -10.55 -17.28 4.44
N TYR A 436 -11.04 -16.19 3.82
CA TYR A 436 -10.54 -14.83 4.05
C TYR A 436 -11.14 -14.19 5.32
N HIS A 437 -12.37 -14.52 5.71
CA HIS A 437 -12.93 -14.07 6.99
C HIS A 437 -12.23 -14.62 8.25
N GLY A 438 -11.38 -15.65 8.12
CA GLY A 438 -10.45 -16.07 9.17
C GLY A 438 -9.25 -15.12 9.36
N MET A 439 -8.99 -14.23 8.40
CA MET A 439 -7.98 -13.15 8.46
C MET A 439 -8.59 -11.75 8.64
N ASP A 440 -9.87 -11.54 8.29
CA ASP A 440 -10.53 -10.22 8.23
C ASP A 440 -11.37 -9.80 9.44
N GLN A 441 -11.32 -10.49 10.58
CA GLN A 441 -11.85 -9.92 11.83
C GLN A 441 -11.07 -8.68 12.32
N GLN A 442 -9.97 -8.30 11.66
CA GLN A 442 -9.28 -7.03 11.87
C GLN A 442 -9.66 -5.91 10.87
N ASN A 443 -10.34 -6.21 9.75
CA ASN A 443 -10.47 -5.24 8.64
C ASN A 443 -11.89 -4.92 8.16
N MET A 444 -12.95 -5.54 8.71
CA MET A 444 -14.34 -5.25 8.32
C MET A 444 -14.87 -3.88 8.79
N ASP A 445 -14.10 -3.13 9.58
CA ASP A 445 -14.40 -1.73 9.92
C ASP A 445 -13.96 -0.72 8.84
N ASN A 446 -13.31 -1.18 7.76
CA ASN A 446 -12.87 -0.34 6.64
C ASN A 446 -13.39 -0.85 5.29
N PRO A 447 -14.55 -0.36 4.81
CA PRO A 447 -14.90 -0.45 3.39
C PRO A 447 -13.80 0.14 2.49
N PRO A 448 -13.71 -0.34 1.23
CA PRO A 448 -12.56 -0.10 0.35
C PRO A 448 -12.35 1.38 0.05
N THR A 449 -11.14 1.88 0.27
CA THR A 449 -10.70 3.24 -0.07
C THR A 449 -10.12 3.37 -1.48
N THR A 450 -10.16 2.32 -2.30
CA THR A 450 -9.65 2.36 -3.67
C THR A 450 -10.74 2.71 -4.67
N VAL A 451 -10.95 4.01 -4.86
CA VAL A 451 -11.42 4.56 -6.14
C VAL A 451 -10.15 4.96 -6.91
N GLN A 452 -9.73 4.13 -7.85
CA GLN A 452 -8.87 4.55 -8.95
C GLN A 452 -9.72 4.92 -10.15
#